data_AF-A0A662VER9-F1
#
_entry.id   AF-A0A662VER9-F1
#
_cell.length_a   1.000
_cell.length_b   1.000
_cell.length_c   1.000
_cell.angle_alpha   90.00
_cell.angle_beta   90.00
_cell.angle_gamma   90.00
#
_symmetry.space_group_name_H-M   'P 1'
#
loop_
_entity.id
_entity.type
_entity.pdbx_description
1 polymer ?
#
loop_
_entity_poly.entity_id
_entity_poly.type
_entity_poly.pdbx_seq_one_letter_code
_entity_poly.pdbx_strand_id
1 'polypeptide(L)'
;LFLDEPTSGLDVLSARIIRSLLLKLKEQGKTIILTTHNVNEAGMLCDRVAIMNKGKIIAVGTPEELRIKFGEYIRISLCFNREVDTKLLRNYLNAYETIIQGRRLIVICRLNDLKKALDQIMNIVKSYDLDIKEFQASGPNFEDVFVGLIQNDI
;
A
#
# COMPACT_ATOMS: atom_id res chain seq x y z
N LEU A 1 -17.18 22.18 0.13
CA LEU A 1 -17.76 21.18 1.07
C LEU A 1 -16.60 20.62 1.89
N PHE A 2 -16.74 20.55 3.21
CA PHE A 2 -15.73 19.98 4.11
C PHE A 2 -16.33 18.76 4.79
N LEU A 3 -15.62 17.64 4.78
CA LEU A 3 -16.08 16.37 5.34
C LEU A 3 -14.99 15.76 6.20
N ASP A 4 -15.34 15.36 7.42
CA ASP A 4 -14.45 14.61 8.28
C ASP A 4 -14.86 13.12 8.25
N GLU A 5 -14.00 12.26 7.71
CA GLU A 5 -14.20 10.80 7.68
C GLU A 5 -15.58 10.36 7.13
N PRO A 6 -16.00 10.80 5.92
CA PRO A 6 -17.39 10.73 5.46
C PRO A 6 -17.95 9.31 5.26
N THR A 7 -17.09 8.30 5.19
CA THR A 7 -17.50 6.89 5.06
C THR A 7 -17.19 6.04 6.30
N SER A 8 -16.65 6.64 7.36
CA SER A 8 -16.37 5.94 8.60
C SER A 8 -17.64 5.47 9.28
N GLY A 9 -17.65 4.21 9.74
CA GLY A 9 -18.82 3.58 10.38
C GLY A 9 -19.96 3.18 9.43
N LEU A 10 -19.81 3.42 8.11
CA LEU A 10 -20.80 2.97 7.12
C LEU A 10 -20.52 1.54 6.66
N ASP A 11 -21.58 0.81 6.32
CA ASP A 11 -21.45 -0.45 5.60
C ASP A 11 -20.96 -0.23 4.16
N VAL A 12 -20.54 -1.31 3.49
CA VAL A 12 -19.94 -1.27 2.16
C VAL A 12 -20.85 -0.61 1.12
N LEU A 13 -22.17 -0.83 1.17
CA LEU A 13 -23.11 -0.26 0.20
C LEU A 13 -23.30 1.23 0.47
N SER A 14 -23.49 1.63 1.72
CA SER A 14 -23.65 3.03 2.11
C SER A 14 -22.41 3.86 1.78
N ALA A 15 -21.21 3.34 2.08
CA ALA A 15 -19.95 4.00 1.71
C ALA A 15 -19.83 4.18 0.19
N ARG A 16 -20.26 3.19 -0.61
CA ARG A 16 -20.28 3.29 -2.07
C ARG A 16 -21.23 4.37 -2.58
N ILE A 17 -22.40 4.53 -1.95
CA ILE A 17 -23.37 5.57 -2.30
C ILE A 17 -22.78 6.96 -2.02
N ILE A 18 -22.20 7.16 -0.82
CA ILE A 18 -21.56 8.43 -0.45
C ILE A 18 -20.45 8.77 -1.44
N ARG A 19 -19.53 7.84 -1.74
CA ARG A 19 -18.46 8.03 -2.73
C ARG A 19 -19.00 8.47 -4.09
N SER A 20 -20.06 7.81 -4.57
CA SER A 20 -20.70 8.15 -5.85
C SER A 20 -21.32 9.55 -5.84
N LEU A 21 -21.90 9.97 -4.72
CA LEU A 21 -22.44 11.32 -4.55
C LEU A 21 -21.31 12.38 -4.57
N LEU A 22 -20.20 12.10 -3.89
CA LEU A 22 -19.04 13.02 -3.87
C LEU A 22 -18.45 13.21 -5.28
N LEU A 23 -18.34 12.14 -6.06
CA LEU A 23 -17.91 12.22 -7.45
C LEU A 23 -18.87 13.07 -8.31
N LYS A 24 -20.19 12.90 -8.17
CA LYS A 24 -21.17 13.73 -8.86
C LYS A 24 -21.08 15.20 -8.47
N LEU A 25 -20.89 15.51 -7.19
CA LEU A 25 -20.73 16.88 -6.72
C LEU A 25 -19.46 17.52 -7.30
N LYS A 26 -18.36 16.75 -7.37
CA LYS A 26 -17.13 17.17 -8.04
C LYS A 26 -17.37 17.46 -9.52
N GLU A 27 -18.07 16.59 -10.25
CA GLU A 27 -18.43 16.79 -11.67
C GLU A 27 -19.27 18.06 -11.89
N GLN A 28 -20.07 18.45 -10.91
CA GLN A 28 -20.82 19.72 -10.89
C GLN A 28 -19.96 20.94 -10.54
N GLY A 29 -18.64 20.80 -10.49
CA GLY A 29 -17.70 21.90 -10.19
C GLY A 29 -17.58 22.25 -8.71
N LYS A 30 -18.05 21.40 -7.78
CA LYS A 30 -17.89 21.65 -6.35
C LYS A 30 -16.48 21.29 -5.89
N THR A 31 -15.84 22.20 -5.15
CA THR A 31 -14.63 21.89 -4.39
C THR A 31 -14.99 21.16 -3.09
N ILE A 32 -14.40 19.99 -2.91
CA ILE A 32 -14.60 19.12 -1.75
C ILE A 32 -13.24 18.92 -1.08
N ILE A 33 -13.19 19.14 0.23
CA ILE A 33 -12.05 18.78 1.07
C ILE A 33 -12.55 17.71 2.03
N LEU A 34 -11.88 16.57 2.04
CA LEU A 34 -12.21 15.46 2.94
C LEU A 34 -10.96 14.97 3.65
N THR A 35 -11.14 14.51 4.88
CA THR A 35 -10.16 13.70 5.62
C THR A 35 -10.60 12.24 5.56
N THR A 36 -9.64 11.34 5.46
CA THR A 36 -9.89 9.89 5.53
C THR A 36 -8.61 9.19 5.95
N HIS A 37 -8.73 8.22 6.86
CA HIS A 37 -7.69 7.25 7.15
C HIS A 37 -7.65 6.11 6.12
N ASN A 38 -8.63 6.04 5.21
CA ASN A 38 -8.69 5.05 4.16
C ASN A 38 -7.92 5.53 2.92
N VAL A 39 -6.70 5.00 2.74
CA VAL A 39 -5.82 5.36 1.62
C VAL A 39 -6.47 5.06 0.26
N ASN A 40 -7.23 3.96 0.14
CA ASN A 40 -7.91 3.61 -1.11
C ASN A 40 -9.01 4.62 -1.46
N GLU A 41 -9.72 5.14 -0.47
CA GLU A 41 -10.72 6.18 -0.67
C GLU A 41 -10.08 7.48 -1.14
N ALA A 42 -9.01 7.93 -0.49
CA ALA A 42 -8.25 9.11 -0.91
C ALA A 42 -7.73 8.96 -2.35
N GLY A 43 -7.17 7.80 -2.68
CA GLY A 43 -6.68 7.50 -4.03
C GLY A 43 -7.77 7.47 -5.11
N MET A 44 -9.00 7.14 -4.75
CA MET A 44 -10.13 7.04 -5.69
C MET A 44 -10.90 8.36 -5.86
N LEU A 45 -11.10 9.12 -4.78
CA LEU A 45 -11.96 10.30 -4.79
C LEU A 45 -11.20 11.59 -5.10
N CYS A 46 -9.94 11.69 -4.69
CA CYS A 46 -9.24 12.97 -4.65
C CYS A 46 -8.39 13.20 -5.90
N ASP A 47 -8.47 14.41 -6.45
CA ASP A 47 -7.53 14.87 -7.49
C ASP A 47 -6.13 15.08 -6.93
N ARG A 48 -6.05 15.52 -5.67
CA ARG A 48 -4.82 15.75 -4.92
C ARG A 48 -4.98 15.23 -3.50
N VAL A 49 -3.91 14.62 -2.98
CA VAL A 49 -3.83 14.07 -1.63
C VAL A 49 -2.70 14.76 -0.89
N ALA A 50 -2.96 15.15 0.36
CA ALA A 50 -1.96 15.57 1.32
C ALA A 50 -1.86 14.48 2.40
N ILE A 51 -0.66 13.92 2.58
CA ILE A 51 -0.39 12.91 3.61
C ILE A 51 0.14 13.65 4.84
N MET A 52 -0.52 13.43 5.97
CA MET A 52 -0.19 14.07 7.24
C MET A 52 0.32 13.05 8.25
N ASN A 53 1.44 13.35 8.89
CA ASN A 53 2.04 12.55 9.97
C ASN A 53 2.45 13.48 11.11
N LYS A 54 2.15 13.12 12.36
CA LYS A 54 2.53 13.91 13.56
C LYS A 54 2.20 15.41 13.45
N GLY A 55 1.06 15.75 12.86
CA GLY A 55 0.59 17.14 12.69
C GLY A 55 1.29 17.94 11.57
N LYS A 56 2.09 17.28 10.72
CA LYS A 56 2.78 17.91 9.58
C LYS A 56 2.38 17.24 8.28
N ILE A 57 2.28 18.02 7.21
CA ILE A 57 2.11 17.49 5.86
C ILE A 57 3.48 17.03 5.37
N ILE A 58 3.62 15.73 5.11
CA ILE A 58 4.88 15.10 4.70
C ILE A 58 4.95 14.88 3.18
N ALA A 59 3.80 14.81 2.51
CA ALA A 59 3.72 14.72 1.06
C ALA A 59 2.44 15.36 0.54
N VAL A 60 2.51 15.97 -0.64
CA VAL A 60 1.36 16.48 -1.39
C VAL A 60 1.56 16.20 -2.87
N GLY A 61 0.52 15.73 -3.53
CA GLY A 61 0.51 15.50 -4.98
C GLY A 61 -0.77 14.82 -5.43
N THR A 62 -0.90 14.53 -6.72
CA THR A 62 -1.93 13.60 -7.19
C THR A 62 -1.61 12.18 -6.69
N PRO A 63 -2.61 11.28 -6.57
CA PRO A 63 -2.33 9.88 -6.25
C PRO A 63 -1.34 9.22 -7.21
N GLU A 64 -1.32 9.66 -8.48
CA GLU A 64 -0.34 9.20 -9.47
C GLU A 64 1.06 9.77 -9.24
N GLU A 65 1.20 11.07 -8.98
CA GLU A 65 2.50 11.68 -8.64
C GLU A 65 3.12 11.04 -7.39
N LEU A 66 2.30 10.80 -6.36
CA LEU A 66 2.72 10.14 -5.14
C LEU A 66 3.15 8.68 -5.42
N ARG A 67 2.47 7.97 -6.32
CA ARG A 67 2.90 6.65 -6.80
C ARG A 67 4.19 6.70 -7.60
N ILE A 68 4.38 7.67 -8.50
CA ILE A 68 5.58 7.83 -9.33
C ILE A 68 6.81 8.19 -8.48
N LYS A 69 6.66 9.01 -7.44
CA LYS A 69 7.75 9.25 -6.46
C LYS A 69 8.23 7.96 -5.78
N PHE A 70 7.38 6.93 -5.76
CA PHE A 70 7.67 5.57 -5.30
C PHE A 70 7.81 4.58 -6.48
N GLY A 71 7.89 5.07 -7.72
CA GLY A 71 7.96 4.25 -8.93
C GLY A 71 9.24 3.44 -9.06
N GLU A 72 10.23 3.72 -8.20
CA GLU A 72 11.42 2.89 -8.04
C GLU A 72 11.18 1.64 -7.19
N TYR A 73 9.98 1.42 -6.65
CA TYR A 73 9.65 0.26 -5.83
C TYR A 73 8.86 -0.79 -6.61
N ILE A 74 8.97 -2.04 -6.18
CA ILE A 74 8.24 -3.18 -6.71
C ILE A 74 7.65 -3.99 -5.55
N ARG A 75 6.39 -4.38 -5.72
CA ARG A 75 5.66 -5.26 -4.82
C ARG A 75 5.75 -6.69 -5.34
N ILE A 76 6.35 -7.57 -4.54
CA ILE A 76 6.46 -9.00 -4.81
C ILE A 76 5.51 -9.72 -3.86
N SER A 77 4.50 -10.40 -4.38
CA SER A 77 3.57 -11.21 -3.61
C SER A 77 3.78 -12.69 -3.91
N LEU A 78 4.00 -13.47 -2.86
CA LEU A 78 4.16 -14.93 -2.92
C LEU A 78 3.11 -15.61 -2.04
N CYS A 79 2.60 -16.74 -2.49
CA CYS A 79 1.79 -17.65 -1.67
C CYS A 79 2.50 -18.99 -1.57
N PHE A 80 2.76 -19.44 -0.34
CA PHE A 80 3.44 -20.71 -0.07
C PHE A 80 2.44 -21.86 0.13
N ASN A 81 2.92 -23.10 0.02
CA ASN A 81 2.16 -24.30 0.34
C ASN A 81 1.74 -24.38 1.82
N ARG A 82 2.54 -23.83 2.74
CA ARG A 82 2.29 -23.82 4.19
C ARG A 82 2.53 -22.45 4.81
N GLU A 83 2.13 -22.29 6.07
CA GLU A 83 2.43 -21.07 6.83
C GLU A 83 3.94 -20.95 7.06
N VAL A 84 4.42 -19.72 7.00
CA VAL A 84 5.84 -19.43 7.15
C VAL A 84 6.06 -18.63 8.43
N ASP A 85 7.08 -19.02 9.21
CA ASP A 85 7.39 -18.35 10.46
C ASP A 85 7.84 -16.89 10.20
N THR A 86 7.06 -15.97 10.77
CA THR A 86 7.32 -14.53 10.69
C THR A 86 8.69 -14.14 11.23
N LYS A 87 9.19 -14.80 12.27
CA LYS A 87 10.50 -14.49 12.87
C LYS A 87 11.64 -14.84 11.92
N LEU A 88 11.47 -15.95 11.22
CA LEU A 88 12.43 -16.46 10.26
C LEU A 88 12.52 -15.52 9.07
N LEU A 89 11.38 -15.19 8.46
CA LEU A 89 11.34 -14.27 7.31
C LEU A 89 11.91 -12.89 7.65
N ARG A 90 11.61 -12.37 8.85
CA ARG A 90 12.18 -11.10 9.32
C ARG A 90 13.71 -11.13 9.40
N ASN A 91 14.33 -12.26 9.76
CA ASN A 91 15.79 -12.34 9.84
C ASN A 91 16.45 -12.26 8.45
N TYR A 92 15.83 -12.88 7.44
CA TYR A 92 16.39 -12.91 6.08
C TYR A 92 16.05 -11.66 5.25
N LEU A 93 14.89 -11.05 5.50
CA LEU A 93 14.35 -9.93 4.73
C LEU A 93 14.30 -8.62 5.53
N ASN A 94 15.10 -8.50 6.59
CA ASN A 94 15.16 -7.29 7.44
C ASN A 94 15.49 -6.00 6.67
N ALA A 95 16.11 -6.12 5.49
CA ALA A 95 16.44 -5.01 4.61
C ALA A 95 15.24 -4.49 3.80
N TYR A 96 14.11 -5.20 3.81
CA TYR A 96 12.93 -4.87 3.02
C TYR A 96 11.69 -4.75 3.89
N GLU A 97 10.70 -4.03 3.37
CA GLU A 97 9.40 -4.02 4.00
C GLU A 97 8.65 -5.30 3.64
N THR A 98 8.23 -6.06 4.66
CA THR A 98 7.56 -7.34 4.47
C THR A 98 6.24 -7.40 5.21
N ILE A 99 5.18 -7.84 4.53
CA ILE A 99 3.87 -8.14 5.11
C ILE A 99 3.66 -9.65 5.02
N ILE A 100 3.36 -10.29 6.15
CA ILE A 100 3.19 -11.74 6.25
C ILE A 100 1.79 -12.04 6.79
N GLN A 101 1.02 -12.83 6.05
CA GLN A 101 -0.34 -13.23 6.42
C GLN A 101 -0.51 -14.73 6.15
N GLY A 102 -0.29 -15.55 7.17
CA GLY A 102 -0.35 -17.01 7.10
C GLY A 102 0.64 -17.56 6.07
N ARG A 103 0.14 -17.92 4.88
CA ARG A 103 0.93 -18.46 3.76
C ARG A 103 1.39 -17.41 2.76
N ARG A 104 0.91 -16.17 2.88
CA ARG A 104 1.22 -15.10 1.94
C ARG A 104 2.35 -14.23 2.49
N LEU A 105 3.35 -14.01 1.65
CA LEU A 105 4.45 -13.06 1.89
C LEU A 105 4.38 -11.98 0.83
N ILE A 106 4.44 -10.74 1.26
CA ILE A 106 4.55 -9.58 0.39
C ILE A 106 5.85 -8.88 0.75
N VAL A 107 6.67 -8.60 -0.24
CA VAL A 107 7.94 -7.88 -0.10
C VAL A 107 7.87 -6.64 -0.97
N ILE A 108 8.13 -5.47 -0.37
CA ILE A 108 8.25 -4.20 -1.08
C ILE A 108 9.72 -3.81 -1.03
N CYS A 109 10.33 -3.69 -2.21
CA CYS A 109 11.75 -3.35 -2.34
C CYS A 109 11.95 -2.42 -3.53
N ARG A 110 13.14 -1.79 -3.62
CA ARG A 110 13.49 -1.01 -4.80
C ARG A 110 13.76 -1.93 -6.00
N LEU A 111 13.45 -1.48 -7.20
CA LEU A 111 13.73 -2.15 -8.48
C LEU A 111 15.21 -2.55 -8.59
N ASN A 112 16.12 -1.70 -8.09
CA ASN A 112 17.55 -1.99 -8.08
C ASN A 112 17.94 -3.13 -7.13
N ASP A 113 17.13 -3.42 -6.11
CA ASP A 113 17.34 -4.53 -5.17
C ASP A 113 16.49 -5.76 -5.51
N LEU A 114 15.66 -5.71 -6.56
CA LEU A 114 14.79 -6.82 -6.98
C LEU A 114 15.54 -8.15 -7.06
N LYS A 115 16.72 -8.15 -7.70
CA LYS A 115 17.54 -9.37 -7.84
C LYS A 115 17.95 -9.93 -6.47
N LYS A 116 18.44 -9.07 -5.57
CA LYS A 116 18.86 -9.48 -4.22
C LYS A 116 17.67 -9.98 -3.40
N ALA A 117 16.51 -9.31 -3.50
CA ALA A 117 15.30 -9.71 -2.82
C ALA A 117 14.85 -11.10 -3.29
N LEU A 118 14.82 -11.35 -4.60
CA LEU A 118 14.50 -12.67 -5.16
C LEU A 118 15.50 -13.73 -4.73
N ASP A 119 16.81 -13.43 -4.75
CA ASP A 119 17.85 -14.38 -4.30
C ASP A 119 17.63 -14.77 -2.82
N GLN A 120 17.33 -13.81 -1.95
CA GLN A 120 17.02 -14.08 -0.54
C GLN A 120 15.74 -14.92 -0.37
N ILE A 121 14.68 -14.58 -1.10
CA ILE A 121 13.42 -15.36 -1.08
C ILE A 121 13.68 -16.79 -1.53
N MET A 122 14.42 -16.99 -2.62
CA MET A 122 14.74 -18.33 -3.13
C MET A 122 15.60 -19.13 -2.16
N ASN A 123 16.52 -18.49 -1.43
CA ASN A 123 17.31 -19.16 -0.40
C ASN A 123 16.44 -19.66 0.76
N ILE A 124 15.43 -18.88 1.18
CA ILE A 124 14.47 -19.31 2.21
C ILE A 124 13.65 -20.48 1.69
N VAL A 125 13.14 -20.39 0.47
CA VAL A 125 12.35 -21.44 -0.18
C VAL A 125 13.10 -22.77 -0.20
N LYS A 126 14.39 -22.75 -0.56
CA LYS A 126 15.26 -23.94 -0.57
C LYS A 126 15.59 -24.43 0.83
N SER A 127 15.93 -23.54 1.76
CA SER A 127 16.40 -23.92 3.10
C SER A 127 15.28 -24.54 3.95
N TYR A 128 14.03 -24.16 3.67
CA TYR A 128 12.85 -24.60 4.42
C TYR A 128 11.90 -25.45 3.60
N ASP A 129 12.33 -25.97 2.44
CA ASP A 129 11.53 -26.86 1.59
C ASP A 129 10.09 -26.32 1.40
N LEU A 130 9.99 -25.05 1.00
CA LEU A 130 8.73 -24.38 0.73
C LEU A 130 8.43 -24.47 -0.77
N ASP A 131 7.16 -24.62 -1.12
CA ASP A 131 6.72 -24.48 -2.50
C ASP A 131 5.99 -23.15 -2.68
N ILE A 132 6.35 -22.41 -3.72
CA ILE A 132 5.60 -21.23 -4.16
C ILE A 132 4.45 -21.71 -5.04
N LYS A 133 3.21 -21.48 -4.59
CA LYS A 133 1.98 -21.76 -5.36
C LYS A 133 1.57 -20.59 -6.24
N GLU A 134 1.81 -19.37 -5.78
CA GLU A 134 1.51 -18.14 -6.52
C GLU A 134 2.67 -17.17 -6.39
N PHE A 135 3.00 -16.49 -7.49
CA PHE A 135 3.98 -15.43 -7.55
C PHE A 135 3.45 -14.30 -8.43
N GLN A 136 3.51 -13.08 -7.91
CA GLN A 136 3.15 -11.87 -8.64
C GLN A 136 4.15 -10.76 -8.33
N ALA A 137 4.59 -10.07 -9.36
CA ALA A 137 5.35 -8.84 -9.24
C ALA A 137 4.57 -7.71 -9.90
N SER A 138 4.33 -6.61 -9.17
CA SER A 138 3.61 -5.44 -9.65
C SER A 138 4.25 -4.16 -9.13
N GLY A 139 3.84 -3.01 -9.68
CA GLY A 139 4.10 -1.73 -9.03
C GLY A 139 3.45 -1.65 -7.64
N PRO A 140 3.91 -0.75 -6.76
CA PRO A 140 3.31 -0.53 -5.46
C PRO A 140 1.89 0.01 -5.60
N ASN A 141 1.00 -0.41 -4.70
CA ASN A 141 -0.31 0.21 -4.60
C ASN A 141 -0.20 1.53 -3.80
N PHE A 142 -1.29 2.28 -3.71
CA PHE A 142 -1.25 3.58 -3.01
C PHE A 142 -1.09 3.43 -1.48
N GLU A 143 -1.52 2.31 -0.92
CA GLU A 143 -1.32 1.97 0.50
C GLU A 143 0.17 1.76 0.81
N ASP A 144 0.90 1.05 -0.04
CA ASP A 144 2.35 0.83 0.06
C ASP A 144 3.12 2.16 0.05
N VAL A 145 2.73 3.06 -0.84
CA VAL A 145 3.27 4.43 -0.92
C VAL A 145 3.08 5.17 0.40
N PHE A 146 1.87 5.08 0.96
CA PHE A 146 1.55 5.71 2.23
C PHE A 146 2.41 5.15 3.38
N VAL A 147 2.51 3.83 3.50
CA VAL A 147 3.29 3.19 4.57
C VAL A 147 4.78 3.55 4.44
N GLY A 148 5.32 3.50 3.23
CA GLY A 148 6.71 3.89 2.96
C GLY A 148 6.99 5.36 3.32
N LEU A 149 6.06 6.29 3.08
CA LEU A 149 6.21 7.70 3.47
C LEU A 149 6.22 7.88 4.99
N ILE A 150 5.34 7.19 5.71
CA ILE A 150 5.24 7.31 7.17
C ILE A 150 6.49 6.75 7.86
N GLN A 151 7.02 5.63 7.37
CA GLN A 151 8.21 5.00 7.97
C GLN A 151 9.51 5.78 7.70
N ASN A 152 9.66 6.43 6.54
CA ASN A 152 10.84 7.26 6.23
C ASN A 152 10.86 8.62 6.97
N ASP A 153 9.76 9.01 7.60
CA ASP A 153 9.61 10.23 8.41
C ASP A 153 9.81 9.97 9.92
N ILE A 154 10.34 8.80 10.29
CA ILE A 154 10.68 8.40 11.67
C ILE A 154 12.16 8.62 11.95
#